data_AF-A0A2E9SIQ5-F1
#
_entry.id   AF-A0A2E9SIQ5-F1
#
_cell.length_a   1.000
_cell.length_b   1.000
_cell.length_c   1.000
_cell.angle_alpha   90.00
_cell.angle_beta   90.00
_cell.angle_gamma   90.00
#
_symmetry.space_group_name_H-M   'P 1'
#
loop_
_entity.id
_entity.type
_entity.pdbx_description
1 polymer ?
#
loop_
_entity_poly.entity_id
_entity_poly.type
_entity_poly.pdbx_seq_one_letter_code
_entity_poly.pdbx_strand_id
1 'polypeptide(L)'
;MTTTFSAIDLSQLPPPNVVQPLDYETILAEMIADMRARHPDFDANVESDPAYKILEVAAARELNIRQRVNDGARAIMLAYATGSDLDQLAANKELTRFVLDPGNPNAIPPVPPTYESDADLRRRVQLADEALTTAGSRGSYVALTLNADASVKDADAESPTPGEVTVYVLSRTGDGTADSGLIETVEAALNDEDKRPMTDNVTVLSATITTYAIEAVLTIYPGPDAMVVQANAIAAAQAYADSIHKLGYDIKLSAVYAALHQPGVQSVDLVQPAADVAIDTGEAAYCTAFDITVEGEAGV
;
A
#
# COMPACT_ATOMS: atom_id res chain seq x y z
N MET A 1 -6.10 -25.21 4.94
CA MET A 1 -5.82 -23.95 4.23
C MET A 1 -7.02 -23.06 4.45
N THR A 2 -6.95 -22.22 5.46
CA THR A 2 -7.86 -21.10 5.68
C THR A 2 -7.57 -20.08 4.59
N THR A 3 -8.48 -19.94 3.62
CA THR A 3 -8.33 -18.98 2.53
C THR A 3 -8.96 -17.66 2.97
N THR A 4 -8.14 -16.73 3.46
CA THR A 4 -8.56 -15.33 3.66
C THR A 4 -8.86 -14.72 2.29
N PHE A 5 -9.92 -13.91 2.19
CA PHE A 5 -10.21 -13.21 0.95
C PHE A 5 -9.24 -12.04 0.80
N SER A 6 -8.36 -12.12 -0.21
CA SER A 6 -7.36 -11.10 -0.48
C SER A 6 -7.52 -10.57 -1.89
N ALA A 7 -7.60 -9.25 -2.02
CA ALA A 7 -7.51 -8.58 -3.31
C ALA A 7 -6.08 -8.67 -3.84
N ILE A 8 -5.92 -8.82 -5.17
CA ILE A 8 -4.61 -8.80 -5.82
C ILE A 8 -3.97 -7.42 -5.61
N ASP A 9 -2.73 -7.38 -5.12
CA ASP A 9 -1.97 -6.13 -5.00
C ASP A 9 -1.62 -5.58 -6.39
N LEU A 10 -2.38 -4.57 -6.80
CA LEU A 10 -2.23 -3.93 -8.11
C LEU A 10 -0.97 -3.05 -8.20
N SER A 11 -0.38 -2.64 -7.09
CA SER A 11 0.78 -1.73 -7.08
C SER A 11 2.07 -2.39 -7.59
N GLN A 12 2.11 -3.73 -7.60
CA GLN A 12 3.24 -4.52 -8.08
C GLN A 12 3.22 -4.76 -9.59
N LEU A 13 2.18 -4.29 -10.28
CA LEU A 13 2.10 -4.43 -11.73
C LEU A 13 3.11 -3.49 -12.41
N PRO A 14 3.77 -3.94 -13.50
CA PRO A 14 4.67 -3.07 -14.24
C PRO A 14 3.88 -1.96 -14.93
N PRO A 15 4.33 -0.69 -14.83
CA PRO A 15 3.63 0.43 -15.44
C PRO A 15 3.48 0.21 -16.95
N PRO A 16 2.29 0.44 -17.52
CA PRO A 16 2.12 0.35 -18.95
C PRO A 16 2.89 1.49 -19.61
N ASN A 17 3.58 1.16 -20.71
CA ASN A 17 4.21 2.14 -21.58
C ASN A 17 3.21 2.55 -22.67
N VAL A 18 2.28 3.43 -22.33
CA VAL A 18 1.23 3.90 -23.27
C VAL A 18 1.85 4.69 -24.42
N VAL A 19 2.88 5.49 -24.13
CA VAL A 19 3.79 6.06 -25.11
C VAL A 19 5.18 5.48 -24.84
N GLN A 20 5.81 4.87 -25.85
CA GLN A 20 7.17 4.37 -25.72
C GLN A 20 8.09 5.51 -25.23
N PRO A 21 8.80 5.33 -24.11
CA PRO A 21 9.81 6.30 -23.70
C PRO A 21 10.95 6.23 -24.72
N LEU A 22 11.05 7.24 -25.58
CA LEU A 22 12.28 7.48 -26.32
C LEU A 22 13.22 8.29 -25.45
N ASP A 23 14.50 7.97 -25.49
CA ASP A 23 15.52 8.82 -24.90
C ASP A 23 15.64 10.14 -25.68
N TYR A 24 16.11 11.17 -24.98
CA TYR A 24 16.28 12.51 -25.54
C TYR A 24 17.13 12.51 -26.81
N GLU A 25 18.22 11.74 -26.82
CA GLU A 25 19.17 11.67 -27.92
C GLU A 25 18.54 11.11 -29.19
N THR A 26 17.67 10.12 -29.07
CA THR A 26 16.93 9.51 -30.17
C THR A 26 15.94 10.51 -30.76
N ILE A 27 15.19 11.22 -29.92
CA ILE A 27 14.26 12.27 -30.38
C ILE A 27 15.03 13.37 -31.12
N LEU A 28 16.15 13.83 -30.57
CA LEU A 28 16.98 14.86 -31.19
C LEU A 28 17.55 14.38 -32.54
N ALA A 29 18.04 13.15 -32.61
CA ALA A 29 18.56 12.56 -33.84
C ALA A 29 17.48 12.45 -34.93
N GLU A 30 16.26 12.04 -34.58
CA GLU A 30 15.12 11.99 -35.49
C GLU A 30 14.76 13.39 -36.00
N MET A 31 14.73 14.40 -35.13
CA MET A 31 14.46 15.80 -35.51
C MET A 31 15.54 16.37 -36.43
N ILE A 32 16.82 16.10 -36.16
CA ILE A 32 17.94 16.52 -37.03
C ILE A 32 17.82 15.85 -38.40
N ALA A 33 17.46 14.56 -38.44
CA ALA A 33 17.27 13.83 -39.69
C ALA A 33 16.09 14.41 -40.51
N ASP A 34 14.96 14.70 -39.88
CA ASP A 34 13.80 15.34 -40.54
C ASP A 34 14.14 16.75 -41.03
N MET A 35 14.90 17.54 -40.25
CA MET A 35 15.36 18.86 -40.67
C MET A 35 16.27 18.79 -41.90
N ARG A 36 17.25 17.87 -41.93
CA ARG A 36 18.12 17.64 -43.09
C ARG A 36 17.34 17.18 -44.32
N ALA A 37 16.29 16.38 -44.15
CA ALA A 37 15.44 15.95 -45.26
C ALA A 37 14.66 17.11 -45.88
N ARG A 38 14.19 18.08 -45.07
CA ARG A 38 13.43 19.24 -45.54
C ARG A 38 14.31 20.39 -46.04
N HIS A 39 15.52 20.49 -45.52
CA HIS A 39 16.49 21.52 -45.88
C HIS A 39 17.86 20.86 -46.13
N PRO A 40 18.12 20.35 -47.34
CA PRO A 40 19.37 19.64 -47.67
C PRO A 40 20.64 20.48 -47.45
N ASP A 41 20.54 21.81 -47.53
CA ASP A 41 21.66 22.73 -47.28
C ASP A 41 21.90 22.98 -45.78
N PHE A 42 21.20 22.26 -44.89
CA PHE A 42 21.37 22.34 -43.44
C PHE A 42 22.65 21.61 -43.00
N ASP A 43 23.74 22.37 -42.86
CA ASP A 43 25.07 21.88 -42.45
C ASP A 43 25.34 22.04 -40.95
N ALA A 44 24.30 22.27 -40.13
CA ALA A 44 24.46 22.47 -38.69
C ALA A 44 24.82 21.15 -37.98
N ASN A 45 26.11 20.81 -38.02
CA ASN A 45 26.70 19.63 -37.39
C ASN A 45 27.31 19.95 -36.01
N VAL A 46 27.19 21.20 -35.55
CA VAL A 46 27.84 21.69 -34.33
C VAL A 46 26.80 22.28 -33.39
N GLU A 47 26.87 21.91 -32.11
CA GLU A 47 25.94 22.35 -31.06
C GLU A 47 25.87 23.88 -30.88
N SER A 48 26.87 24.61 -31.39
CA SER A 48 26.90 26.08 -31.34
C SER A 48 25.94 26.76 -32.32
N ASP A 49 25.36 26.02 -33.27
CA ASP A 49 24.42 26.57 -34.24
C ASP A 49 23.08 26.91 -33.55
N PRO A 50 22.54 28.13 -33.73
CA PRO A 50 21.23 28.50 -33.19
C PRO A 50 20.09 27.54 -33.56
N ALA A 51 20.12 26.97 -34.77
CA ALA A 51 19.12 25.99 -35.19
C ALA A 51 19.24 24.67 -34.43
N TYR A 52 20.47 24.22 -34.14
CA TYR A 52 20.70 23.03 -33.31
C TYR A 52 20.15 23.25 -31.89
N LYS A 53 20.38 24.43 -31.29
CA LYS A 53 19.80 24.80 -29.99
C LYS A 53 18.27 24.83 -30.00
N ILE A 54 17.64 25.25 -31.09
CA ILE A 54 16.18 25.19 -31.23
C ILE A 54 15.69 23.73 -31.25
N LEU A 55 16.39 22.83 -31.95
CA LEU A 55 16.06 21.40 -31.98
C LEU A 55 16.25 20.74 -30.60
N GLU A 56 17.29 21.10 -29.83
CA GLU A 56 17.46 20.66 -28.45
C GLU A 56 16.25 21.06 -27.57
N VAL A 57 15.81 22.32 -27.67
CA VAL A 57 14.62 22.81 -26.94
C VAL A 57 13.35 22.06 -27.39
N ALA A 58 13.20 21.80 -28.69
CA ALA A 58 12.06 21.07 -29.22
C ALA A 58 12.04 19.60 -28.74
N ALA A 59 13.18 18.91 -28.80
CA ALA A 59 13.33 17.54 -28.33
C ALA A 59 13.05 17.41 -26.82
N ALA A 60 13.57 18.35 -26.01
CA ALA A 60 13.29 18.38 -24.58
C ALA A 60 11.79 18.61 -24.28
N ARG A 61 11.13 19.50 -25.04
CA ARG A 61 9.68 19.71 -24.92
C ARG A 61 8.89 18.48 -25.32
N GLU A 62 9.28 17.81 -26.39
CA GLU A 62 8.62 16.58 -26.84
C GLU A 62 8.75 15.47 -25.80
N LEU A 63 9.94 15.24 -25.25
CA LEU A 63 10.17 14.29 -24.16
C LEU A 63 9.22 14.56 -22.99
N ASN A 64 9.14 15.82 -22.54
CA ASN A 64 8.25 16.23 -21.46
C ASN A 64 6.76 16.00 -21.79
N ILE A 65 6.34 16.24 -23.03
CA ILE A 65 4.96 15.99 -23.46
C ILE A 65 4.66 14.49 -23.44
N ARG A 66 5.56 13.65 -23.97
CA ARG A 66 5.41 12.19 -23.94
C ARG A 66 5.36 11.66 -22.50
N GLN A 67 6.21 12.18 -21.62
CA GLN A 67 6.16 11.88 -20.18
C GLN A 67 4.80 12.26 -19.58
N ARG A 68 4.30 13.46 -19.90
CA ARG A 68 2.99 13.92 -19.41
C ARG A 68 1.83 13.05 -19.89
N VAL A 69 1.91 12.48 -21.10
CA VAL A 69 0.92 11.51 -21.59
C VAL A 69 1.00 10.20 -20.80
N ASN A 70 2.21 9.70 -20.52
CA ASN A 70 2.39 8.50 -19.69
C ASN A 70 1.88 8.72 -18.26
N ASP A 71 2.16 9.87 -17.66
CA ASP A 71 1.67 10.21 -16.32
C ASP A 71 0.15 10.33 -16.32
N GLY A 72 -0.44 10.97 -17.33
CA GLY A 72 -1.90 11.04 -17.49
C GLY A 72 -2.56 9.67 -17.68
N ALA A 73 -1.90 8.75 -18.39
CA ALA A 73 -2.39 7.38 -18.54
C ALA A 73 -2.33 6.59 -17.22
N ARG A 74 -1.29 6.82 -16.40
CA ARG A 74 -1.17 6.22 -15.07
C ARG A 74 -2.23 6.75 -14.11
N ALA A 75 -2.51 8.05 -14.16
CA ALA A 75 -3.51 8.71 -13.30
C ALA A 75 -4.92 8.13 -13.43
N ILE A 76 -5.29 7.60 -14.61
CA ILE A 76 -6.62 6.99 -14.83
C ILE A 76 -6.67 5.48 -14.54
N MET A 77 -5.56 4.88 -14.11
CA MET A 77 -5.47 3.46 -13.81
C MET A 77 -5.40 3.23 -12.30
N LEU A 78 -6.31 2.42 -11.77
CA LEU A 78 -6.42 2.15 -10.32
C LEU A 78 -5.08 1.72 -9.69
N ALA A 79 -4.27 0.94 -10.43
CA ALA A 79 -2.96 0.48 -9.99
C ALA A 79 -1.95 1.61 -9.69
N TYR A 80 -2.04 2.75 -10.38
CA TYR A 80 -1.04 3.82 -10.32
C TYR A 80 -1.59 5.17 -9.86
N ALA A 81 -2.91 5.38 -9.91
CA ALA A 81 -3.54 6.60 -9.48
C ALA A 81 -3.24 6.88 -7.99
N THR A 82 -2.92 8.14 -7.67
CA THR A 82 -2.61 8.62 -6.32
C THR A 82 -3.32 9.93 -6.04
N GLY A 83 -3.51 10.27 -4.77
CA GLY A 83 -4.12 11.54 -4.35
C GLY A 83 -5.46 11.80 -5.04
N SER A 84 -5.62 13.01 -5.60
CA SER A 84 -6.90 13.45 -6.20
C SER A 84 -7.35 12.61 -7.40
N ASP A 85 -6.42 12.01 -8.14
CA ASP A 85 -6.78 11.16 -9.28
C ASP A 85 -7.43 9.86 -8.80
N LEU A 86 -6.89 9.29 -7.71
CA LEU A 86 -7.50 8.14 -7.04
C LEU A 86 -8.87 8.50 -6.43
N ASP A 87 -9.01 9.71 -5.88
CA ASP A 87 -10.29 10.19 -5.34
C ASP A 87 -11.37 10.27 -6.43
N GLN A 88 -11.01 10.69 -7.65
CA GLN A 88 -11.94 10.70 -8.80
C GLN A 88 -12.33 9.28 -9.24
N LEU A 89 -11.38 8.33 -9.23
CA LEU A 89 -11.69 6.93 -9.50
C LEU A 89 -12.59 6.32 -8.42
N ALA A 90 -12.38 6.69 -7.16
CA ALA A 90 -13.22 6.27 -6.05
C ALA A 90 -14.65 6.81 -6.17
N ALA A 91 -14.80 8.06 -6.60
CA ALA A 91 -16.10 8.67 -6.82
C ALA A 91 -16.95 7.93 -7.87
N ASN A 92 -16.33 7.32 -8.89
CA ASN A 92 -17.04 6.47 -9.87
C ASN A 92 -17.65 5.20 -9.25
N LYS A 93 -17.20 4.83 -8.05
CA LYS A 93 -17.70 3.70 -7.26
C LYS A 93 -18.50 4.16 -6.03
N GLU A 94 -18.89 5.45 -6.00
CA GLU A 94 -19.61 6.07 -4.87
C GLU A 94 -18.83 6.02 -3.55
N LEU A 95 -17.50 5.92 -3.64
CA LEU A 95 -16.60 5.93 -2.49
C LEU A 95 -15.94 7.30 -2.34
N THR A 96 -15.71 7.69 -1.11
CA THR A 96 -14.95 8.89 -0.74
C THR A 96 -13.82 8.53 0.19
N ARG A 97 -12.78 9.38 0.17
CA ARG A 97 -11.65 9.23 1.08
C ARG A 97 -12.09 9.45 2.52
N PHE A 98 -11.81 8.48 3.38
CA PHE A 98 -12.08 8.63 4.80
C PHE A 98 -11.16 9.67 5.47
N VAL A 99 -11.77 10.46 6.36
CA VAL A 99 -11.07 11.31 7.32
C VAL A 99 -10.84 10.47 8.57
N LEU A 100 -9.57 10.21 8.91
CA LEU A 100 -9.20 9.42 10.10
C LEU A 100 -9.19 10.29 11.36
N ASP A 101 -8.65 11.51 11.25
CA ASP A 101 -8.67 12.52 12.30
C ASP A 101 -9.08 13.84 11.65
N PRO A 102 -10.15 14.52 12.10
CA PRO A 102 -10.52 15.85 11.61
C PRO A 102 -9.45 16.91 11.89
N GLY A 103 -8.47 16.61 12.76
CA GLY A 103 -7.46 17.54 13.21
C GLY A 103 -8.03 18.61 14.13
N ASN A 104 -7.28 19.69 14.32
CA ASN A 104 -7.71 20.83 15.12
C ASN A 104 -7.25 22.16 14.50
N PRO A 105 -8.13 22.87 13.79
CA PRO A 105 -7.78 24.14 13.15
C PRO A 105 -7.51 25.27 14.17
N ASN A 106 -7.96 25.11 15.42
CA ASN A 106 -7.81 26.10 16.48
C ASN A 106 -6.57 25.84 17.37
N ALA A 107 -5.84 24.74 17.14
CA ALA A 107 -4.57 24.50 17.82
C ALA A 107 -3.52 25.53 17.36
N ILE A 108 -2.47 25.73 18.17
CA ILE A 108 -1.35 26.60 17.84
C ILE A 108 -0.05 25.76 17.87
N PRO A 109 0.54 25.43 16.71
CA PRO A 109 0.05 25.67 15.34
C PRO A 109 -1.19 24.81 14.99
N PRO A 110 -1.99 25.19 13.96
CA PRO A 110 -3.13 24.40 13.51
C PRO A 110 -2.72 22.99 13.11
N VAL A 111 -3.48 21.99 13.57
CA VAL A 111 -3.27 20.58 13.23
C VAL A 111 -4.18 20.22 12.05
N PRO A 112 -3.64 19.90 10.86
CA PRO A 112 -4.45 19.51 9.71
C PRO A 112 -5.13 18.15 9.91
N PRO A 113 -6.24 17.88 9.21
CA PRO A 113 -6.86 16.56 9.22
C PRO A 113 -5.92 15.50 8.63
N THR A 114 -6.05 14.26 9.11
CA THR A 114 -5.40 13.09 8.53
C THR A 114 -6.43 12.24 7.80
N TYR A 115 -6.03 11.66 6.67
CA TYR A 115 -6.89 10.89 5.79
C TYR A 115 -6.37 9.46 5.66
N GLU A 116 -7.24 8.56 5.21
CA GLU A 116 -6.81 7.21 4.84
C GLU A 116 -5.76 7.24 3.72
N SER A 117 -4.92 6.21 3.69
CA SER A 117 -3.84 6.08 2.71
C SER A 117 -4.39 5.76 1.31
N ASP A 118 -3.60 6.08 0.28
CA ASP A 118 -3.93 5.67 -1.11
C ASP A 118 -4.01 4.15 -1.26
N ALA A 119 -3.26 3.38 -0.46
CA ALA A 119 -3.32 1.93 -0.48
C ALA A 119 -4.68 1.41 0.02
N ASP A 120 -5.17 1.98 1.13
CA ASP A 120 -6.46 1.60 1.73
C ASP A 120 -7.64 2.01 0.83
N LEU A 121 -7.64 3.24 0.32
CA LEU A 121 -8.67 3.70 -0.61
C LEU A 121 -8.66 2.85 -1.88
N ARG A 122 -7.49 2.57 -2.47
CA ARG A 122 -7.37 1.70 -3.66
C ARG A 122 -7.94 0.31 -3.40
N ARG A 123 -7.68 -0.29 -2.24
CA ARG A 123 -8.25 -1.57 -1.85
C ARG A 123 -9.79 -1.49 -1.80
N ARG A 124 -10.35 -0.46 -1.18
CA ARG A 124 -11.82 -0.26 -1.12
C ARG A 124 -12.42 -0.11 -2.52
N VAL A 125 -11.78 0.66 -3.40
CA VAL A 125 -12.22 0.85 -4.80
C VAL A 125 -12.15 -0.46 -5.59
N GLN A 126 -11.11 -1.27 -5.40
CA GLN A 126 -10.99 -2.59 -6.04
C GLN A 126 -12.08 -3.55 -5.57
N LEU A 127 -12.49 -3.47 -4.30
CA LEU A 127 -13.53 -4.30 -3.70
C LEU A 127 -14.95 -3.74 -3.88
N ALA A 128 -15.11 -2.55 -4.47
CA ALA A 128 -16.42 -1.92 -4.62
C ALA A 128 -17.41 -2.79 -5.40
N ASP A 129 -16.94 -3.54 -6.40
CA ASP A 129 -17.80 -4.42 -7.20
C ASP A 129 -18.29 -5.65 -6.40
N GLU A 130 -17.55 -6.08 -5.36
CA GLU A 130 -18.03 -7.12 -4.43
C GLU A 130 -19.14 -6.60 -3.51
N ALA A 131 -19.16 -5.30 -3.22
CA ALA A 131 -20.24 -4.69 -2.41
C ALA A 131 -21.57 -4.54 -3.19
N LEU A 132 -21.55 -4.67 -4.53
CA LEU A 132 -22.76 -4.55 -5.36
C LEU A 132 -23.63 -5.81 -5.35
N THR A 133 -23.05 -6.98 -5.06
CA THR A 133 -23.82 -8.23 -5.01
C THR A 133 -24.56 -8.37 -3.68
N THR A 134 -25.83 -8.78 -3.76
CA THR A 134 -26.68 -9.11 -2.61
C THR A 134 -26.72 -10.61 -2.33
N ALA A 135 -25.86 -11.40 -2.98
CA ALA A 135 -25.82 -12.86 -2.86
C ALA A 135 -24.97 -13.37 -1.67
N GLY A 136 -24.37 -12.49 -0.87
CA GLY A 136 -23.64 -12.87 0.35
C GLY A 136 -22.31 -13.58 0.12
N SER A 137 -21.49 -13.11 -0.82
CA SER A 137 -20.12 -13.63 -0.97
C SER A 137 -19.25 -13.21 0.22
N ARG A 138 -18.19 -13.97 0.51
CA ARG A 138 -17.15 -13.55 1.48
C ARG A 138 -16.61 -12.14 1.14
N GLY A 139 -16.35 -11.87 -0.15
CA GLY A 139 -15.88 -10.57 -0.62
C GLY A 139 -16.87 -9.44 -0.38
N SER A 140 -18.18 -9.70 -0.49
CA SER A 140 -19.24 -8.72 -0.21
C SER A 140 -19.22 -8.28 1.25
N TYR A 141 -19.20 -9.22 2.20
CA TYR A 141 -19.12 -8.89 3.63
C TYR A 141 -17.86 -8.10 3.95
N VAL A 142 -16.70 -8.52 3.43
CA VAL A 142 -15.44 -7.78 3.61
C VAL A 142 -15.53 -6.36 3.05
N ALA A 143 -16.04 -6.19 1.83
CA ALA A 143 -16.16 -4.88 1.19
C ALA A 143 -17.12 -3.96 1.93
N LEU A 144 -18.26 -4.48 2.39
CA LEU A 144 -19.25 -3.72 3.16
C LEU A 144 -18.69 -3.31 4.52
N THR A 145 -17.99 -4.20 5.22
CA THR A 145 -17.34 -3.89 6.51
C THR A 145 -16.26 -2.83 6.37
N LEU A 146 -15.39 -2.93 5.35
CA LEU A 146 -14.34 -1.93 5.10
C LEU A 146 -14.90 -0.55 4.76
N ASN A 147 -16.14 -0.48 4.26
CA ASN A 147 -16.82 0.77 3.94
C ASN A 147 -17.71 1.30 5.06
N ALA A 148 -17.89 0.55 6.15
CA ALA A 148 -18.80 0.93 7.23
C ALA A 148 -18.29 2.10 8.07
N ASP A 149 -16.99 2.11 8.40
CA ASP A 149 -16.38 3.17 9.22
C ASP A 149 -14.87 3.30 8.93
N ALA A 150 -14.34 4.52 9.09
CA ALA A 150 -12.93 4.85 8.89
C ALA A 150 -11.97 4.14 9.86
N SER A 151 -12.48 3.74 11.03
CA SER A 151 -11.74 3.05 12.09
C SER A 151 -11.50 1.57 11.76
N VAL A 152 -12.19 1.02 10.75
CA VAL A 152 -11.92 -0.34 10.27
C VAL A 152 -10.60 -0.34 9.50
N LYS A 153 -9.64 -1.15 9.96
CA LYS A 153 -8.36 -1.39 9.29
C LYS A 153 -8.46 -2.56 8.30
N ASP A 154 -9.05 -3.65 8.75
CA ASP A 154 -9.18 -4.88 7.98
C ASP A 154 -10.43 -5.66 8.38
N ALA A 155 -10.89 -6.53 7.48
CA ALA A 155 -12.03 -7.39 7.72
C ALA A 155 -11.86 -8.74 7.03
N ASP A 156 -12.37 -9.80 7.66
CA ASP A 156 -12.57 -11.11 7.05
C ASP A 156 -13.95 -11.63 7.45
N ALA A 157 -14.51 -12.53 6.65
CA ALA A 157 -15.83 -13.08 6.88
C ALA A 157 -15.82 -14.57 6.60
N GLU A 158 -16.35 -15.39 7.50
CA GLU A 158 -16.53 -16.82 7.28
C GLU A 158 -17.95 -17.27 7.54
N SER A 159 -18.30 -18.44 7.01
CA SER A 159 -19.58 -19.08 7.28
C SER A 159 -19.32 -20.48 7.82
N PRO A 160 -19.24 -20.65 9.16
CA PRO A 160 -18.96 -21.94 9.78
C PRO A 160 -20.07 -22.97 9.49
N THR A 161 -21.31 -22.50 9.41
CA THR A 161 -22.49 -23.29 9.06
C THR A 161 -23.40 -22.51 8.11
N PRO A 162 -24.15 -23.19 7.21
CA PRO A 162 -25.03 -22.51 6.26
C PRO A 162 -26.01 -21.55 6.96
N GLY A 163 -26.09 -20.31 6.47
CA GLY A 163 -26.95 -19.26 7.02
C GLY A 163 -26.36 -18.52 8.23
N GLU A 164 -25.21 -18.94 8.76
CA GLU A 164 -24.49 -18.22 9.81
C GLU A 164 -23.23 -17.59 9.20
N VAL A 165 -23.08 -16.28 9.33
CA VAL A 165 -21.93 -15.52 8.84
C VAL A 165 -21.26 -14.84 10.02
N THR A 166 -19.98 -15.10 10.22
CA THR A 166 -19.16 -14.41 11.22
C THR A 166 -18.22 -13.46 10.51
N VAL A 167 -18.28 -12.18 10.87
CA VAL A 167 -17.42 -11.12 10.33
C VAL A 167 -16.48 -10.65 11.43
N TYR A 168 -15.18 -10.70 11.14
CA TYR A 168 -14.13 -10.25 12.04
C TYR A 168 -13.68 -8.85 11.64
N VAL A 169 -13.57 -7.96 12.61
CA VAL A 169 -13.17 -6.56 12.44
C VAL A 169 -11.85 -6.32 13.13
N LEU A 170 -10.85 -5.86 12.37
CA LEU A 170 -9.61 -5.33 12.90
C LEU A 170 -9.69 -3.80 12.95
N SER A 171 -9.50 -3.23 14.13
CA SER A 171 -9.45 -1.78 14.33
C SER A 171 -8.14 -1.19 13.81
N ARG A 172 -8.20 0.08 13.41
CA ARG A 172 -7.04 0.90 13.05
C ARG A 172 -6.33 1.48 14.27
N THR A 173 -7.01 1.53 15.42
CA THR A 173 -6.49 2.11 16.65
C THR A 173 -5.92 1.04 17.57
N GLY A 174 -4.97 1.44 18.42
CA GLY A 174 -4.38 0.57 19.43
C GLY A 174 -3.72 -0.68 18.84
N ASP A 175 -3.99 -1.84 19.44
CA ASP A 175 -3.46 -3.14 19.06
C ASP A 175 -4.27 -3.85 17.96
N GLY A 176 -5.34 -3.21 17.45
CA GLY A 176 -6.27 -3.80 16.50
C GLY A 176 -7.58 -4.29 17.10
N THR A 177 -7.75 -4.27 18.42
CA THR A 177 -9.02 -4.62 19.06
C THR A 177 -10.11 -3.60 18.70
N ALA A 178 -11.24 -4.07 18.17
CA ALA A 178 -12.42 -3.25 17.89
C ALA A 178 -13.25 -3.04 19.16
N ASP A 179 -13.55 -1.78 19.49
CA ASP A 179 -14.45 -1.46 20.59
C ASP A 179 -15.92 -1.76 20.24
N SER A 180 -16.79 -1.75 21.26
CA SER A 180 -18.20 -2.06 21.07
C SER A 180 -18.92 -1.07 20.14
N GLY A 181 -18.50 0.20 20.10
CA GLY A 181 -19.10 1.21 19.23
C GLY A 181 -18.79 0.96 17.76
N LEU A 182 -17.55 0.54 17.46
CA LEU A 182 -17.15 0.12 16.11
C LEU A 182 -17.89 -1.14 15.68
N ILE A 183 -18.01 -2.13 16.56
CA ILE A 183 -18.77 -3.37 16.30
C ILE A 183 -20.23 -3.05 15.98
N GLU A 184 -20.89 -2.22 16.79
CA GLU A 184 -22.29 -1.80 16.58
C GLU A 184 -22.47 -1.07 15.25
N THR A 185 -21.52 -0.21 14.86
CA THR A 185 -21.56 0.53 13.58
C THR A 185 -21.44 -0.41 12.40
N VAL A 186 -20.51 -1.38 12.45
CA VAL A 186 -20.36 -2.40 11.41
C VAL A 186 -21.60 -3.31 11.36
N GLU A 187 -22.12 -3.72 12.50
CA GLU A 187 -23.32 -4.56 12.59
C GLU A 187 -24.54 -3.85 11.98
N ALA A 188 -24.73 -2.57 12.26
CA ALA A 188 -25.78 -1.77 11.64
C ALA A 188 -25.60 -1.66 10.11
N ALA A 189 -24.37 -1.49 9.63
CA ALA A 189 -24.08 -1.39 8.20
C ALA A 189 -24.32 -2.71 7.44
N LEU A 190 -24.06 -3.85 8.08
CA LEU A 190 -24.25 -5.19 7.50
C LEU A 190 -25.69 -5.69 7.62
N ASN A 191 -26.47 -5.20 8.58
CA ASN A 191 -27.87 -5.58 8.77
C ASN A 191 -28.88 -4.79 7.92
N ASP A 192 -28.40 -3.91 7.06
CA ASP A 192 -29.20 -3.19 6.07
C ASP A 192 -29.96 -4.18 5.15
N GLU A 193 -31.29 -4.03 5.08
CA GLU A 193 -32.19 -4.95 4.36
C GLU A 193 -31.89 -5.00 2.85
N ASP A 194 -31.33 -3.92 2.28
CA ASP A 194 -31.00 -3.85 0.86
C ASP A 194 -29.63 -4.48 0.53
N LYS A 195 -28.83 -4.82 1.55
CA LYS A 195 -27.46 -5.32 1.38
C LYS A 195 -27.31 -6.80 1.68
N ARG A 196 -27.91 -7.28 2.77
CA ARG A 196 -27.71 -8.68 3.20
C ARG A 196 -28.69 -9.65 2.52
N PRO A 197 -28.25 -10.89 2.22
CA PRO A 197 -29.18 -11.95 1.90
C PRO A 197 -30.17 -12.19 3.05
N MET A 198 -31.44 -12.44 2.69
CA MET A 198 -32.51 -12.64 3.69
C MET A 198 -32.28 -13.85 4.61
N THR A 199 -31.46 -14.81 4.19
CA THR A 199 -31.20 -16.06 4.91
C THR A 199 -30.04 -15.97 5.89
N ASP A 200 -29.24 -14.90 5.81
CA ASP A 200 -27.95 -14.85 6.48
C ASP A 200 -28.10 -14.15 7.83
N ASN A 201 -27.68 -14.86 8.88
CA ASN A 201 -27.55 -14.37 10.24
C ASN A 201 -26.10 -13.92 10.46
N VAL A 202 -25.90 -12.60 10.49
CA VAL A 202 -24.57 -11.99 10.55
C VAL A 202 -24.20 -11.68 11.99
N THR A 203 -23.07 -12.20 12.45
CA THR A 203 -22.46 -11.88 13.74
C THR A 203 -21.16 -11.13 13.50
N VAL A 204 -20.99 -9.97 14.14
CA VAL A 204 -19.77 -9.16 14.05
C VAL A 204 -18.94 -9.33 15.31
N LEU A 205 -17.66 -9.66 15.17
CA LEU A 205 -16.72 -9.86 16.27
C LEU A 205 -15.46 -9.02 16.06
N SER A 206 -14.84 -8.57 17.16
CA SER A 206 -13.48 -8.05 17.11
C SER A 206 -12.50 -9.16 16.73
N ALA A 207 -11.45 -8.80 16.00
CA ALA A 207 -10.28 -9.64 15.82
C ALA A 207 -9.69 -10.03 17.19
N THR A 208 -9.23 -11.28 17.30
CA THR A 208 -8.41 -11.72 18.43
C THR A 208 -6.95 -11.35 18.16
N ILE A 209 -6.31 -10.67 19.11
CA ILE A 209 -4.96 -10.12 18.90
C ILE A 209 -3.89 -11.06 19.49
N THR A 210 -3.07 -11.62 18.62
CA THR A 210 -1.90 -12.42 18.99
C THR A 210 -0.68 -11.51 19.05
N THR A 211 -0.14 -11.29 20.25
CA THR A 211 1.00 -10.38 20.43
C THR A 211 2.34 -11.09 20.24
N TYR A 212 3.31 -10.39 19.66
CA TYR A 212 4.69 -10.85 19.52
C TYR A 212 5.68 -9.68 19.62
N ALA A 213 6.96 -9.97 19.75
CA ALA A 213 8.03 -8.98 19.72
C ALA A 213 9.10 -9.38 18.70
N ILE A 214 9.80 -8.38 18.17
CA ILE A 214 10.99 -8.58 17.33
C ILE A 214 12.21 -8.20 18.14
N GLU A 215 12.98 -9.21 18.53
CA GLU A 215 14.24 -9.06 19.28
C GLU A 215 15.36 -9.65 18.45
N ALA A 216 16.37 -8.85 18.10
CA ALA A 216 17.46 -9.30 17.25
C ALA A 216 18.78 -8.60 17.57
N VAL A 217 19.87 -9.33 17.32
CA VAL A 217 21.24 -8.80 17.39
C VAL A 217 21.80 -8.77 15.97
N LEU A 218 22.27 -7.60 15.54
CA LEU A 218 22.83 -7.37 14.22
C LEU A 218 24.35 -7.38 14.27
N THR A 219 24.97 -8.07 13.33
CA THR A 219 26.39 -7.89 13.00
C THR A 219 26.47 -7.05 11.73
N ILE A 220 27.28 -5.99 11.74
CA ILE A 220 27.40 -5.07 10.60
C ILE A 220 28.74 -5.21 9.91
N TYR A 221 28.80 -4.88 8.62
CA TYR A 221 30.09 -4.76 7.94
C TYR A 221 30.92 -3.60 8.51
N PRO A 222 32.25 -3.60 8.34
CA PRO A 222 33.07 -2.45 8.66
C PRO A 222 32.71 -1.24 7.78
N GLY A 223 32.58 -0.05 8.37
CA GLY A 223 32.42 1.22 7.64
C GLY A 223 31.09 1.96 7.82
N PRO A 224 29.91 1.30 7.73
CA PRO A 224 28.62 1.90 8.08
C PRO A 224 28.56 2.34 9.55
N ASP A 225 27.89 3.47 9.80
CA ASP A 225 27.61 3.92 11.17
C ASP A 225 26.58 2.99 11.83
N ALA A 226 26.94 2.41 12.98
CA ALA A 226 26.11 1.43 13.68
C ALA A 226 24.73 1.98 14.10
N MET A 227 24.64 3.26 14.48
CA MET A 227 23.37 3.87 14.87
C MET A 227 22.46 4.05 13.67
N VAL A 228 23.02 4.43 12.51
CA VAL A 228 22.25 4.55 11.27
C VAL A 228 21.72 3.20 10.80
N VAL A 229 22.55 2.16 10.84
CA VAL A 229 22.13 0.79 10.45
C VAL A 229 21.05 0.28 11.39
N GLN A 230 21.22 0.45 12.70
CA GLN A 230 20.22 0.08 13.70
C GLN A 230 18.88 0.80 13.46
N ALA A 231 18.91 2.12 13.26
CA ALA A 231 17.70 2.90 13.01
C ALA A 231 16.97 2.45 11.72
N ASN A 232 17.72 2.14 10.66
CA ASN A 232 17.15 1.61 9.42
C ASN A 232 16.53 0.22 9.62
N ALA A 233 17.18 -0.65 10.38
CA ALA A 233 16.65 -1.97 10.69
C ALA A 233 15.36 -1.89 11.53
N ILE A 234 15.31 -0.99 12.51
CA ILE A 234 14.09 -0.72 13.29
C ILE A 234 12.97 -0.20 12.38
N ALA A 235 13.26 0.77 11.53
CA ALA A 235 12.27 1.31 10.59
C ALA A 235 11.75 0.25 9.62
N ALA A 236 12.62 -0.63 9.12
CA ALA A 236 12.23 -1.74 8.25
C ALA A 236 11.40 -2.80 8.98
N ALA A 237 11.74 -3.13 10.24
CA ALA A 237 10.97 -4.05 11.07
C ALA A 237 9.57 -3.47 11.38
N GLN A 238 9.49 -2.17 11.69
CA GLN A 238 8.21 -1.47 11.89
C GLN A 238 7.37 -1.50 10.62
N ALA A 239 7.94 -1.16 9.46
CA ALA A 239 7.23 -1.20 8.19
C ALA A 239 6.72 -2.61 7.84
N TYR A 240 7.53 -3.63 8.13
CA TYR A 240 7.11 -5.03 8.00
C TYR A 240 5.93 -5.33 8.93
N ALA A 241 6.05 -5.06 10.23
CA ALA A 241 4.99 -5.30 11.21
C ALA A 241 3.68 -4.58 10.84
N ASP A 242 3.75 -3.33 10.38
CA ASP A 242 2.58 -2.57 9.93
C ASP A 242 1.92 -3.19 8.69
N SER A 243 2.73 -3.72 7.76
CA SER A 243 2.26 -4.34 6.52
C SER A 243 1.54 -5.67 6.73
N ILE A 244 1.96 -6.44 7.74
CA ILE A 244 1.40 -7.76 8.09
C ILE A 244 0.39 -7.71 9.24
N HIS A 245 0.19 -6.56 9.89
CA HIS A 245 -0.86 -6.37 10.90
C HIS A 245 -2.24 -6.29 10.21
N LYS A 246 -2.70 -7.46 9.75
CA LYS A 246 -3.90 -7.78 8.97
C LYS A 246 -4.46 -9.13 9.43
N LEU A 247 -5.72 -9.41 9.13
CA LEU A 247 -6.39 -10.65 9.55
C LEU A 247 -5.82 -11.87 8.80
N GLY A 248 -5.45 -12.91 9.55
CA GLY A 248 -4.96 -14.19 9.02
C GLY A 248 -3.58 -14.13 8.35
N TYR A 249 -2.76 -13.12 8.67
CA TYR A 249 -1.38 -13.03 8.19
C TYR A 249 -0.40 -13.63 9.20
N ASP A 250 0.17 -14.78 8.85
CA ASP A 250 1.22 -15.43 9.63
C ASP A 250 2.50 -14.57 9.71
N ILE A 251 3.20 -14.66 10.84
CA ILE A 251 4.55 -14.12 11.01
C ILE A 251 5.54 -15.23 10.70
N LYS A 252 6.28 -15.09 9.59
CA LYS A 252 7.33 -16.04 9.21
C LYS A 252 8.70 -15.50 9.56
N LEU A 253 9.55 -16.35 10.13
CA LEU A 253 10.93 -16.00 10.47
C LEU A 253 11.69 -15.47 9.25
N SER A 254 11.49 -16.10 8.09
CA SER A 254 12.14 -15.68 6.84
C SER A 254 11.82 -14.25 6.45
N ALA A 255 10.59 -13.78 6.68
CA ALA A 255 10.18 -12.42 6.39
C ALA A 255 10.75 -11.43 7.42
N VAL A 256 10.80 -11.80 8.70
CA VAL A 256 11.47 -11.00 9.75
C VAL A 256 12.97 -10.85 9.44
N TYR A 257 13.65 -11.94 9.07
CA TYR A 257 15.04 -11.90 8.63
C TYR A 257 15.23 -11.00 7.42
N ALA A 258 14.36 -11.10 6.41
CA ALA A 258 14.43 -10.25 5.22
C ALA A 258 14.24 -8.76 5.57
N ALA A 259 13.32 -8.44 6.47
CA ALA A 259 13.12 -7.07 6.95
C ALA A 259 14.34 -6.53 7.72
N LEU A 260 15.02 -7.37 8.51
CA LEU A 260 16.19 -6.95 9.29
C LEU A 260 17.49 -6.89 8.48
N HIS A 261 17.60 -7.61 7.36
CA HIS A 261 18.76 -7.56 6.46
C HIS A 261 18.78 -6.28 5.60
N GLN A 262 19.01 -5.15 6.25
CA GLN A 262 19.17 -3.84 5.60
C GLN A 262 20.60 -3.64 5.06
N PRO A 263 20.81 -2.70 4.11
CA PRO A 263 22.15 -2.37 3.63
C PRO A 263 23.11 -2.05 4.77
N GLY A 264 24.23 -2.78 4.84
CA GLY A 264 25.24 -2.66 5.91
C GLY A 264 25.17 -3.75 6.98
N VAL A 265 24.09 -4.53 7.05
CA VAL A 265 23.97 -5.71 7.92
C VAL A 265 24.65 -6.91 7.26
N GLN A 266 25.53 -7.58 7.99
CA GLN A 266 26.16 -8.84 7.58
C GLN A 266 25.31 -10.04 7.97
N SER A 267 24.89 -10.11 9.24
CA SER A 267 24.06 -11.19 9.76
C SER A 267 23.09 -10.67 10.82
N VAL A 268 22.02 -11.43 10.99
CA VAL A 268 20.96 -11.18 11.96
C VAL A 268 20.84 -12.41 12.83
N ASP A 269 21.02 -12.26 14.13
CA ASP A 269 20.73 -13.28 15.12
C ASP A 269 19.38 -12.94 15.77
N LEU A 270 18.32 -13.60 15.30
CA LEU A 270 16.96 -13.37 15.77
C LEU A 270 16.71 -14.14 17.07
N VAL A 271 16.38 -13.41 18.14
CA VAL A 271 16.04 -13.96 19.46
C VAL A 271 14.53 -14.19 19.55
N GLN A 272 13.72 -13.23 19.08
CA GLN A 272 12.26 -13.35 19.00
C GLN A 272 11.74 -12.80 17.67
N PRO A 273 10.73 -13.46 17.06
CA PRO A 273 10.11 -14.72 17.49
C PRO A 273 11.04 -15.93 17.25
N ALA A 274 10.98 -16.94 18.13
CA ALA A 274 11.84 -18.14 18.04
C ALA A 274 11.33 -19.18 17.02
N ALA A 275 10.07 -19.06 16.61
CA ALA A 275 9.42 -19.90 15.62
C ALA A 275 8.41 -19.05 14.82
N ASP A 276 7.98 -19.54 13.67
CA ASP A 276 6.86 -18.93 12.95
C ASP A 276 5.63 -18.84 13.86
N VAL A 277 4.95 -17.69 13.84
CA VAL A 277 3.69 -17.48 14.57
C VAL A 277 2.56 -17.66 13.56
N ALA A 278 1.77 -18.72 13.76
CA ALA A 278 0.57 -18.99 12.97
C ALA A 278 -0.59 -18.13 13.49
N ILE A 279 -1.37 -17.58 12.58
CA ILE A 279 -2.54 -16.73 12.87
C ILE A 279 -3.77 -17.40 12.29
N ASP A 280 -4.74 -17.72 13.15
CA ASP A 280 -5.97 -18.40 12.75
C ASP A 280 -7.01 -17.42 12.14
N THR A 281 -8.11 -17.95 11.62
CA THR A 281 -9.20 -17.11 11.10
C THR A 281 -9.75 -16.20 12.19
N GLY A 282 -9.93 -14.91 11.88
CA GLY A 282 -10.39 -13.93 12.86
C GLY A 282 -9.33 -13.48 13.86
N GLU A 283 -8.08 -13.95 13.71
CA GLU A 283 -6.93 -13.47 14.47
C GLU A 283 -6.08 -12.50 13.64
N ALA A 284 -5.40 -11.60 14.35
CA ALA A 284 -4.40 -10.71 13.78
C ALA A 284 -3.19 -10.61 14.72
N ALA A 285 -2.01 -10.44 14.14
CA ALA A 285 -0.79 -10.27 14.91
C ALA A 285 -0.49 -8.81 15.22
N TYR A 286 -0.04 -8.53 16.44
CA TYR A 286 0.39 -7.20 16.86
C TYR A 286 1.80 -7.24 17.46
N CYS A 287 2.72 -6.46 16.86
CA CYS A 287 4.09 -6.33 17.35
C CYS A 287 4.13 -5.33 18.51
N THR A 288 4.54 -5.77 19.70
CA THR A 288 4.54 -4.94 20.91
C THR A 288 5.85 -4.19 21.14
N ALA A 289 6.96 -4.71 20.61
CA ALA A 289 8.29 -4.15 20.82
C ALA A 289 9.26 -4.49 19.68
N PHE A 290 10.22 -3.58 19.46
CA PHE A 290 11.34 -3.73 18.52
C PHE A 290 12.65 -3.54 19.28
N ASP A 291 13.22 -4.64 19.76
CA ASP A 291 14.47 -4.67 20.53
C ASP A 291 15.62 -5.14 19.64
N ILE A 292 16.11 -4.22 18.79
CA ILE A 292 17.17 -4.51 17.82
C ILE A 292 18.46 -3.85 18.29
N THR A 293 19.52 -4.63 18.45
CA THR A 293 20.84 -4.16 18.92
C THR A 293 21.95 -4.51 17.93
N VAL A 294 23.11 -3.88 18.05
CA VAL A 294 24.28 -4.13 17.18
C VAL A 294 25.46 -4.56 18.06
N GLU A 295 26.06 -5.73 17.80
CA GLU A 295 27.09 -6.30 18.68
C GLU A 295 28.54 -5.99 18.23
N GLY A 296 28.76 -5.57 16.99
CA GLY A 296 30.07 -5.12 16.51
C GLY A 296 30.27 -5.21 15.00
N GLU A 297 31.41 -4.67 14.52
CA GLU A 297 31.84 -4.81 13.13
C GLU A 297 32.38 -6.22 12.89
N ALA A 298 31.93 -6.86 11.82
CA ALA A 298 32.45 -8.13 11.34
C ALA A 298 33.98 -8.05 11.17
N GLY A 299 34.73 -8.86 11.93
CA GLY A 299 36.17 -8.97 11.77
C GLY A 299 36.53 -9.41 10.35
N VAL A 300 37.58 -8.78 9.79
CA VAL A 300 38.18 -9.13 8.49
C VAL A 300 38.71 -10.55 8.50
#